data_AF-A0A850DMG5-F1
#
_entry.id   AF-A0A850DMG5-F1
#
_cell.length_a   1.000
_cell.length_b   1.000
_cell.length_c   1.000
_cell.angle_alpha   90.00
_cell.angle_beta   90.00
_cell.angle_gamma   90.00
#
_symmetry.space_group_name_H-M   'P 1'
#
loop_
_entity.id
_entity.type
_entity.pdbx_description
1 polymer ?
#
loop_
_entity_poly.entity_id
_entity_poly.type
_entity_poly.pdbx_seq_one_letter_code
_entity_poly.pdbx_strand_id
1 'polypeptide(L)' 'MFDIRNVIGALFGVYGLILVITGIVDRSAQTLAKADGNVNLWAGIAMLAVGVFFIAWALLRPVDVNAQTSRTTRDVR' A
#
# COMPACT_ATOMS: atom_id res chain seq x y z
N MET A 1 -12.59 12.08 3.04
CA MET A 1 -12.17 10.67 2.89
C MET A 1 -10.68 10.52 2.58
N PHE A 2 -9.86 11.53 2.89
CA PHE A 2 -8.41 11.47 2.69
C PHE A 2 -7.77 10.96 3.98
N ASP A 3 -7.55 9.66 4.05
CA ASP A 3 -6.78 9.00 5.11
C ASP A 3 -5.42 8.61 4.56
N ILE A 4 -4.36 8.94 5.29
CA ILE A 4 -2.98 8.63 4.92
C ILE A 4 -2.76 7.14 4.67
N ARG A 5 -3.48 6.26 5.37
CA ARG A 5 -3.40 4.80 5.20
C ARG A 5 -3.91 4.35 3.84
N ASN A 6 -4.96 5.00 3.35
CA ASN A 6 -5.49 4.74 2.01
C ASN A 6 -4.54 5.24 0.92
N VAL A 7 -3.90 6.40 1.13
CA VAL A 7 -2.91 6.94 0.18
C VAL A 7 -1.67 6.04 0.11
N ILE A 8 -1.11 5.67 1.27
CA ILE A 8 0.04 4.76 1.36
C ILE A 8 -0.32 3.40 0.75
N GLY A 9 -1.47 2.83 1.14
CA GLY A 9 -1.94 1.54 0.62
C GLY A 9 -2.11 1.53 -0.90
N ALA A 10 -2.73 2.57 -1.46
CA ALA A 10 -2.89 2.71 -2.91
C ALA A 10 -1.55 2.89 -3.63
N LEU A 11 -0.63 3.70 -3.08
CA LEU A 11 0.68 3.95 -3.68
C LEU A 11 1.51 2.66 -3.74
N PHE A 12 1.61 1.93 -2.62
CA PHE A 12 2.31 0.65 -2.56
C PHE A 12 1.62 -0.41 -3.43
N GLY A 13 0.29 -0.42 -3.49
CA GLY A 13 -0.46 -1.33 -4.35
C GLY A 13 -0.16 -1.13 -5.83
N VAL A 14 -0.20 0.12 -6.32
CA VAL A 14 0.08 0.44 -7.73
C VAL A 14 1.54 0.17 -8.08
N TYR A 15 2.49 0.65 -7.27
CA TYR A 15 3.92 0.40 -7.54
C TYR A 15 4.28 -1.09 -7.45
N GLY A 16 3.74 -1.80 -6.44
CA GLY A 16 3.94 -3.24 -6.29
C GLY A 16 3.41 -4.01 -7.50
N LEU A 17 2.23 -3.64 -8.01
CA LEU A 17 1.65 -4.26 -9.21
C LEU A 17 2.52 -4.03 -10.44
N ILE A 18 3.03 -2.82 -10.65
CA ILE A 18 3.95 -2.50 -11.74
C ILE A 18 5.19 -3.38 -11.65
N LEU A 19 5.82 -3.47 -10.47
CA LEU A 19 7.03 -4.27 -10.27
C LEU A 19 6.79 -5.77 -10.44
N VAL A 20 5.64 -6.30 -10.04
CA VAL A 20 5.27 -7.69 -10.32
C VAL A 20 5.14 -7.93 -11.82
N ILE A 21 4.46 -7.05 -12.55
CA ILE A 21 4.32 -7.17 -14.01
C ILE A 21 5.70 -7.10 -14.68
N THR A 22 6.53 -6.13 -14.33
CA THR A 22 7.90 -6.02 -14.83
C THR A 22 8.73 -7.26 -14.49
N GLY A 23 8.59 -7.81 -13.29
CA GLY A 23 9.27 -9.02 -12.85
C GLY A 23 8.84 -10.29 -13.60
N ILE A 24 7.57 -10.40 -13.99
CA ILE A 24 7.05 -11.52 -14.78
C ILE A 24 7.48 -11.42 -16.25
N VAL A 25 7.49 -10.21 -16.80
CA VAL A 25 7.86 -9.94 -18.20
C VAL A 25 9.38 -10.03 -18.40
N ASP A 26 10.17 -9.58 -17.44
CA ASP A 26 11.64 -9.70 -17.49
C ASP A 26 12.06 -11.15 -17.20
N ARG A 27 12.18 -11.94 -18.27
CA ARG A 27 12.68 -13.33 -18.28
C ARG A 27 14.07 -13.44 -18.91
N SER A 28 14.92 -12.43 -18.79
CA SER A 28 16.28 -12.52 -19.35
C SER A 28 17.09 -13.62 -18.64
N ALA A 29 17.95 -14.34 -19.38
CA ALA A 29 18.82 -15.38 -18.81
C ALA A 29 19.76 -14.83 -17.72
N GLN A 30 20.14 -13.54 -17.84
CA GLN A 30 20.94 -12.82 -16.84
C GLN A 30 20.16 -12.52 -15.55
N THR A 31 18.85 -12.26 -15.66
CA THR A 31 17.97 -12.07 -14.50
C THR A 31 17.67 -13.41 -13.80
N LEU A 32 17.53 -14.50 -14.55
CA LEU A 32 17.28 -15.84 -14.00
C LEU A 32 18.53 -16.50 -13.40
N ALA A 33 19.73 -16.10 -13.84
CA ALA A 33 21.00 -16.56 -13.28
C ALA A 33 21.37 -15.88 -11.95
N LYS A 34 20.62 -14.88 -11.50
CA LYS A 34 20.83 -14.27 -10.18
C LYS A 34 20.43 -15.27 -9.10
N ALA A 35 21.27 -15.42 -8.07
CA ALA A 35 21.13 -16.43 -7.03
C ALA A 35 19.77 -16.46 -6.31
N ASP A 36 19.04 -15.33 -6.26
CA ASP A 36 17.73 -15.18 -5.62
C ASP A 36 16.56 -14.93 -6.60
N GLY A 37 16.82 -14.99 -7.91
CA GLY A 37 15.82 -14.72 -8.96
C GLY A 37 15.59 -13.23 -9.27
N ASN A 38 14.43 -12.90 -9.84
CA ASN A 38 14.10 -11.55 -10.29
C ASN A 38 13.79 -10.62 -9.11
N VAL A 39 14.70 -9.68 -8.83
CA VAL A 39 14.57 -8.69 -7.74
C VAL A 39 13.31 -7.85 -7.86
N ASN A 40 12.89 -7.49 -9.08
CA ASN A 40 11.67 -6.69 -9.27
C ASN A 40 10.42 -7.47 -8.84
N LEU A 41 10.41 -8.80 -9.05
CA LEU A 41 9.29 -9.65 -8.66
C LEU A 41 9.18 -9.73 -7.13
N TRP A 42 10.29 -10.00 -6.43
CA TRP A 42 10.32 -10.04 -4.98
C TRP A 42 9.97 -8.71 -4.33
N ALA A 43 10.55 -7.61 -4.82
CA ALA A 43 10.24 -6.27 -4.35
C ALA A 43 8.76 -5.91 -4.60
N GLY A 44 8.22 -6.27 -5.76
CA GLY A 44 6.81 -6.06 -6.10
C GLY A 44 5.87 -6.84 -5.18
N ILE A 45 6.15 -8.12 -4.91
CA ILE A 45 5.36 -8.95 -4.00
C ILE A 45 5.38 -8.38 -2.57
N ALA A 46 6.55 -7.96 -2.09
CA ALA A 46 6.66 -7.33 -0.77
C ALA A 46 5.85 -6.03 -0.68
N MET A 47 5.93 -5.17 -1.70
CA MET A 47 5.13 -3.94 -1.78
C MET A 47 3.63 -4.22 -1.81
N LEU A 48 3.18 -5.25 -2.56
CA LEU A 48 1.77 -5.64 -2.59
C LEU A 48 1.28 -6.13 -1.22
N ALA A 49 2.08 -6.94 -0.51
CA ALA A 49 1.72 -7.40 0.83
C ALA A 49 1.55 -6.22 1.80
N VAL A 50 2.46 -5.24 1.76
CA VAL A 50 2.36 -4.01 2.56
C VAL A 50 1.14 -3.17 2.16
N GLY A 51 0.90 -3.00 0.86
CA GLY A 51 -0.26 -2.27 0.34
C GLY A 51 -1.60 -2.87 0.81
N VAL A 52 -1.74 -4.19 0.69
CA VAL A 52 -2.93 -4.93 1.16
C VAL A 52 -3.10 -4.78 2.67
N PHE A 53 -2.02 -4.87 3.45
CA PHE A 53 -2.06 -4.65 4.89
C PHE A 53 -2.62 -3.26 5.25
N PHE A 54 -2.12 -2.20 4.60
CA PHE A 54 -2.58 -0.84 4.88
C PHE A 54 -4.04 -0.62 4.49
N ILE A 55 -4.48 -1.17 3.35
CA ILE A 55 -5.88 -1.10 2.91
C ILE A 55 -6.77 -1.86 3.89
N ALA A 56 -6.41 -3.10 4.26
CA ALA A 56 -7.16 -3.90 5.23
C ALA A 56 -7.28 -3.17 6.58
N TRP A 57 -6.21 -2.54 7.05
CA TRP A 57 -6.24 -1.78 8.30
C TRP A 57 -7.09 -0.50 8.22
N ALA A 58 -7.07 0.20 7.09
CA ALA A 58 -7.94 1.36 6.85
C ALA A 58 -9.43 0.96 6.89
N LEU A 59 -9.76 -0.21 6.32
CA LEU A 59 -11.12 -0.77 6.35
C LEU A 59 -11.53 -1.24 7.75
N LEU A 60 -10.62 -1.88 8.50
CA LEU A 60 -10.89 -2.40 9.85
C LEU A 60 -11.04 -1.31 10.90
N ARG A 61 -10.34 -0.18 10.74
CA ARG A 61 -10.35 0.92 11.70
C ARG A 61 -10.65 2.25 11.00
N PRO A 62 -11.91 2.54 10.64
CA PRO A 62 -12.27 3.79 9.98
C PRO A 62 -12.00 5.02 10.87
N VAL A 63 -11.75 6.17 10.25
CA VAL A 63 -11.54 7.44 10.98
C VAL A 63 -12.89 8.09 11.27
N ASP A 64 -13.23 8.23 12.55
CA ASP A 64 -14.44 8.90 13.00
C ASP A 64 -14.29 10.42 12.94
N VAL A 65 -14.80 11.01 11.85
CA VAL A 65 -14.81 12.47 11.66
C VAL A 65 -15.77 13.21 12.60
N ASN A 66 -16.76 12.50 13.17
CA ASN A 66 -17.81 13.10 14.01
C ASN A 66 -17.34 13.46 15.43
N ALA A 67 -16.23 12.89 15.91
CA ALA A 67 -15.71 13.13 17.26
C ALA A 67 -15.15 14.55 17.47
N GLN A 68 -14.83 15.27 16.39
CA GLN A 68 -14.25 16.62 16.46
C GLN A 68 -15.33 17.69 16.62
N THR A 69 -16.49 17.52 15.97
CA THR A 69 -17.60 18.50 15.99
C THR A 69 -18.14 18.74 17.41
N SER A 70 -18.19 17.72 18.26
CA SER A 70 -18.71 17.83 19.62
C SER A 70 -17.81 18.61 20.59
N ARG A 71 -16.50 18.74 20.31
CA ARG A 71 -15.58 19.52 21.17
C ARG A 71 -15.69 21.01 20.88
N THR A 72 -15.80 21.42 19.62
CA THR A 72 -15.92 22.83 19.24
C THR A 72 -17.22 23.46 19.77
N THR A 73 -18.35 22.75 19.74
CA THR A 73 -19.63 23.31 20.22
C THR A 73 -19.69 23.46 21.75
N ARG A 74 -18.92 22.66 22.51
CA ARG A 74 -18.87 22.75 23.98
C ARG A 74 -18.02 23.91 24.48
N ASP A 75 -17.03 24.34 23.70
CA ASP A 75 -16.07 25.40 24.08
C ASP A 75 -16.59 26.81 23.75
N VAL A 76 -17.64 26.91 22.94
CA VAL A 76 -18.26 28.19 22.49
C VAL A 76 -19.48 28.56 23.34
N ARG A 77 -19.89 27.70 24.29
CA ARG A 77 -21.07 27.91 25.16
C ARG A 77 -20.62 27.99 26.62
#